data_AF-X0VI59-F1
#
_entry.id   AF-X0VI59-F1
#
_cell.length_a   1.000
_cell.length_b   1.000
_cell.length_c   1.000
_cell.angle_alpha   90.00
_cell.angle_beta   90.00
_cell.angle_gamma   90.00
#
_symmetry.space_group_name_H-M   'P 1'
#
loop_
_entity.id
_entity.type
_entity.pdbx_description
1 polymer ?
#
loop_
_entity_poly.entity_id
_entity_poly.type
_entity_poly.pdbx_seq_one_letter_code
_entity_poly.pdbx_strand_id
1 'polypeptide(L)'
;RRGRILTGICPSSLRHYMEVRGLGIIDVELLFGVGSIMDESRIEMQIVLTGLDDITTCDRTGLEQHQTKILDVNIPSLRIPVTPGRNLAVLIEVATLNQRLKAQGYFAAKRFNETLIEKMKKISRHRTGGKGS
;
A
#
# COMPACT_ATOMS: atom_id res chain seq x y z
N ARG A 1 -24.53 -3.98 -10.11
CA ARG A 1 -24.07 -2.85 -9.26
C ARG A 1 -23.09 -2.02 -10.09
N ARG A 2 -23.48 -0.85 -10.62
CA ARG A 2 -22.49 0.09 -11.18
C ARG A 2 -21.59 0.52 -10.02
N GLY A 3 -20.31 0.17 -10.06
CA GLY A 3 -19.35 0.56 -9.04
C GLY A 3 -19.28 2.07 -8.99
N ARG A 4 -19.48 2.66 -7.81
CA ARG A 4 -19.25 4.10 -7.61
C ARG A 4 -17.75 4.31 -7.70
N ILE A 5 -17.30 5.02 -8.74
CA ILE A 5 -15.90 5.38 -8.94
C ILE A 5 -15.62 6.61 -8.08
N LEU A 6 -14.49 6.62 -7.38
CA LEU A 6 -14.01 7.78 -6.65
C LEU A 6 -12.94 8.48 -7.49
N THR A 7 -13.13 9.76 -7.78
CA THR A 7 -12.21 10.57 -8.59
C THR A 7 -11.71 11.75 -7.75
N GLY A 8 -10.40 11.96 -7.73
CA GLY A 8 -9.75 13.11 -7.12
C GLY A 8 -9.34 14.13 -8.19
N ILE A 9 -9.53 15.41 -7.88
CA ILE A 9 -9.14 16.55 -8.73
C ILE A 9 -8.48 17.63 -7.87
N CYS A 10 -7.54 18.37 -8.46
CA CYS A 10 -6.95 19.55 -7.83
C CYS A 10 -7.77 20.82 -8.18
N PRO A 11 -8.07 21.70 -7.21
CA PRO A 11 -8.66 23.01 -7.50
C PRO A 11 -7.81 23.83 -8.48
N SER A 12 -8.47 24.62 -9.34
CA SER A 12 -7.79 25.38 -10.40
C SER A 12 -6.70 26.33 -9.89
N SER A 13 -6.92 26.97 -8.74
CA SER A 13 -5.97 27.92 -8.15
C SER A 13 -4.67 27.31 -7.62
N LEU A 14 -4.65 26.00 -7.36
CA LEU A 14 -3.49 25.28 -6.80
C LEU A 14 -2.88 24.30 -7.81
N ARG A 15 -3.40 24.29 -9.03
CA ARG A 15 -2.99 23.36 -10.07
C ARG A 15 -1.49 23.52 -10.36
N HIS A 16 -0.79 22.39 -10.49
CA HIS A 16 0.65 22.26 -10.75
C HIS A 16 1.59 22.76 -9.64
N TYR A 17 1.10 23.53 -8.67
CA TYR A 17 1.91 24.03 -7.57
C TYR A 17 2.01 23.04 -6.40
N MET A 18 3.18 23.01 -5.76
CA MET A 18 3.42 22.25 -4.53
C MET A 18 4.22 23.09 -3.54
N GLU A 19 3.87 23.02 -2.25
CA GLU A 19 4.69 23.59 -1.17
C GLU A 19 5.71 22.56 -0.71
N VAL A 20 6.97 23.00 -0.62
CA VAL A 20 8.08 22.21 -0.10
C VAL A 20 8.79 23.00 0.97
N ARG A 21 8.71 22.53 2.22
CA ARG A 21 9.35 23.21 3.35
C ARG A 21 10.85 23.40 3.12
N GLY A 22 11.31 24.62 3.31
CA GLY A 22 12.70 25.02 3.07
C GLY A 22 13.00 25.49 1.64
N LEU A 23 12.12 25.22 0.67
CA LEU A 23 12.21 25.71 -0.71
C LEU A 23 11.11 26.74 -1.04
N GLY A 24 9.93 26.60 -0.44
CA GLY A 24 8.75 27.42 -0.75
C GLY A 24 7.81 26.73 -1.75
N ILE A 25 7.08 27.53 -2.53
CA ILE A 25 6.17 27.03 -3.56
C ILE A 25 6.96 26.76 -4.84
N ILE A 26 6.79 25.58 -5.41
CA ILE A 26 7.39 25.16 -6.68
C ILE A 26 6.31 24.85 -7.72
N ASP A 27 6.66 25.00 -8.99
CA ASP A 27 5.84 24.59 -10.13
C ASP A 27 6.32 23.22 -10.65
N VAL A 28 5.52 22.19 -10.43
CA VAL A 28 5.87 20.79 -10.77
C VAL A 28 5.87 20.59 -12.29
N GLU A 29 4.98 21.26 -13.02
CA GLU A 29 4.91 21.14 -14.48
C GLU A 29 6.15 21.73 -15.14
N LEU A 30 6.59 22.91 -14.71
CA LEU A 30 7.79 23.54 -15.27
C LEU A 30 9.08 22.80 -14.91
N LEU A 31 9.13 22.17 -13.73
CA LEU A 31 10.32 21.44 -13.27
C LEU A 31 10.46 20.05 -13.89
N PHE A 32 9.35 19.33 -14.07
CA PHE A 32 9.37 17.90 -14.45
C PHE A 32 8.59 17.57 -15.74
N GLY A 33 7.91 18.57 -16.31
CA GLY A 33 7.16 18.46 -17.56
C GLY A 33 5.74 17.91 -17.39
N VAL A 34 5.00 17.94 -18.50
CA VAL A 34 3.58 17.53 -18.57
C VAL A 34 3.34 16.06 -18.19
N GLY A 35 4.36 15.21 -18.25
CA GLY A 35 4.24 13.79 -17.84
C GLY A 35 4.16 13.60 -16.33
N SER A 36 4.49 14.62 -15.54
CA SER A 36 4.46 14.58 -14.06
C SER A 36 3.20 15.19 -13.46
N ILE A 37 2.26 15.64 -14.30
CA ILE A 37 0.96 16.17 -13.87
C ILE A 37 -0.17 15.24 -14.29
N MET A 38 -1.30 15.36 -13.61
CA MET A 38 -2.53 14.66 -13.92
C MET A 38 -3.72 15.52 -13.47
N ASP A 39 -4.67 15.77 -14.37
CA ASP A 39 -5.85 16.60 -14.07
C ASP A 39 -6.82 15.94 -13.08
N GLU A 40 -7.04 14.65 -13.27
CA GLU A 40 -7.90 13.82 -12.43
C GLU A 40 -7.32 12.42 -12.25
N SER A 41 -7.53 11.83 -11.08
CA SER A 41 -7.08 10.46 -10.80
C SER A 41 -8.18 9.65 -10.14
N ARG A 42 -8.29 8.37 -10.51
CA ARG A 42 -9.15 7.43 -9.80
C ARG A 42 -8.51 7.06 -8.47
N ILE A 43 -9.27 7.20 -7.39
CA ILE A 43 -8.82 6.84 -6.05
C ILE A 43 -9.15 5.37 -5.81
N GLU A 44 -8.15 4.51 -5.95
CA GLU A 44 -8.28 3.05 -5.81
C GLU A 44 -7.74 2.51 -4.47
N MET A 45 -7.07 3.36 -3.67
CA MET A 45 -6.47 3.00 -2.39
C MET A 45 -6.26 4.26 -1.53
N GLN A 46 -6.32 4.09 -0.21
CA GLN A 46 -5.84 5.06 0.76
C GLN A 46 -4.53 4.56 1.41
N ILE A 47 -3.52 5.44 1.51
CA ILE A 47 -2.36 5.23 2.38
C ILE A 47 -2.41 6.29 3.48
N VAL A 48 -2.42 5.84 4.73
CA VAL A 48 -2.39 6.68 5.93
C VAL A 48 -0.97 6.63 6.50
N LEU A 49 -0.29 7.78 6.51
CA LEU A 49 1.00 7.92 7.17
C LEU A 49 0.77 8.11 8.67
N THR A 50 1.34 7.22 9.48
CA THR A 50 1.15 7.22 10.95
C THR A 50 2.43 7.59 11.69
N GLY A 51 2.31 7.95 12.97
CA GLY A 51 3.46 8.23 13.82
C GLY A 51 4.27 6.96 14.15
N LEU A 52 5.45 7.15 14.73
CA LEU A 52 6.31 6.06 15.22
C LEU A 52 5.62 5.20 16.29
N ASP A 53 4.81 5.82 17.15
CA ASP A 53 4.15 5.16 18.28
C ASP A 53 3.11 4.11 17.82
N ASP A 54 2.64 4.21 16.57
CA ASP A 54 1.64 3.32 15.98
C ASP A 54 2.24 2.02 15.40
N ILE A 55 3.55 1.81 15.48
CA ILE A 55 4.22 0.61 14.91
C ILE A 55 3.68 -0.70 15.49
N THR A 56 3.26 -0.70 16.75
CA THR A 56 2.71 -1.90 17.44
C THR A 56 1.37 -2.34 16.85
N THR A 57 0.65 -1.42 16.20
CA THR A 57 -0.67 -1.67 15.59
C THR A 57 -0.60 -2.00 14.09
N CYS A 58 0.59 -1.93 13.50
CA CYS A 58 0.78 -2.22 12.07
C CYS A 58 0.79 -3.74 11.81
N ASP A 59 0.01 -4.17 10.81
CA ASP A 59 0.06 -5.55 10.32
C ASP A 59 1.45 -5.86 9.75
N ARG A 60 2.09 -6.87 10.33
CA ARG A 60 3.42 -7.36 9.93
C ARG A 60 3.35 -8.48 8.89
N THR A 61 2.20 -9.12 8.76
CA THR A 61 2.01 -10.31 7.94
C THR A 61 1.46 -9.97 6.56
N GLY A 62 0.68 -8.90 6.44
CA GLY A 62 0.00 -8.52 5.21
C GLY A 62 -1.16 -9.47 4.84
N LEU A 63 -1.62 -10.29 5.81
CA LEU A 63 -2.74 -11.22 5.64
C LEU A 63 -4.08 -10.49 5.82
N GLU A 64 -4.12 -9.47 6.65
CA GLU A 64 -5.32 -8.67 6.86
C GLU A 64 -5.49 -7.65 5.73
N GLN A 65 -6.75 -7.34 5.42
CA GLN A 65 -7.11 -6.32 4.45
C GLN A 65 -8.02 -5.33 5.14
N HIS A 66 -7.53 -4.11 5.29
CA HIS A 66 -8.33 -3.01 5.79
C HIS A 66 -8.93 -2.23 4.63
N GLN A 67 -10.11 -1.67 4.88
CA GLN A 67 -10.80 -0.78 3.96
C GLN A 67 -11.22 0.48 4.69
N THR A 68 -11.32 1.57 3.95
CA THR A 68 -11.95 2.81 4.38
C THR A 68 -13.15 3.10 3.48
N LYS A 69 -14.07 3.94 3.95
CA LYS A 69 -15.23 4.39 3.17
C LYS A 69 -15.12 5.88 2.91
N ILE A 70 -15.15 6.27 1.63
CA ILE A 70 -15.14 7.67 1.18
C ILE A 70 -16.32 7.86 0.23
N LEU A 71 -17.22 8.80 0.52
CA LEU A 71 -18.44 9.04 -0.27
C LEU A 71 -19.19 7.74 -0.60
N ASP A 72 -19.33 6.87 0.41
CA ASP A 72 -19.92 5.52 0.32
C ASP A 72 -19.20 4.51 -0.58
N VAL A 73 -18.01 4.83 -1.06
CA VAL A 73 -17.13 3.90 -1.78
C VAL A 73 -16.16 3.27 -0.80
N ASN A 74 -16.20 1.94 -0.68
CA ASN A 74 -15.19 1.21 0.09
C ASN A 74 -13.93 1.03 -0.77
N ILE A 75 -12.79 1.51 -0.28
CA ILE A 75 -11.50 1.34 -0.92
C ILE A 75 -10.50 0.69 0.06
N PRO A 76 -9.51 -0.08 -0.42
CA PRO A 76 -8.40 -0.57 0.38
C PRO A 76 -7.70 0.57 1.15
N SER A 77 -7.33 0.31 2.40
CA SER A 77 -6.61 1.24 3.25
C SER A 77 -5.36 0.57 3.82
N LEU A 78 -4.21 1.24 3.72
CA LEU A 78 -2.95 0.79 4.30
C LEU A 78 -2.40 1.87 5.23
N ARG A 79 -1.86 1.45 6.38
CA ARG A 79 -1.16 2.34 7.31
C ARG A 79 0.35 2.11 7.18
N ILE A 80 1.12 3.19 7.04
CA ILE A 80 2.58 3.14 6.95
C ILE A 80 3.16 4.06 8.03
N PRO A 81 3.93 3.54 8.99
CA PRO A 81 4.56 4.36 10.01
C PRO A 81 5.72 5.15 9.41
N VAL A 82 5.77 6.44 9.74
CA VAL A 82 6.86 7.34 9.36
C VAL A 82 8.01 7.15 10.35
N THR A 83 9.09 6.53 9.88
CA THR A 83 10.29 6.30 10.69
C THR A 83 11.51 6.93 10.00
N PRO A 84 12.40 7.62 10.75
CA PRO A 84 13.66 8.13 10.22
C PRO A 84 14.46 7.04 9.49
N GLY A 85 15.15 7.43 8.42
CA GLY A 85 16.01 6.53 7.64
C GLY A 85 15.27 5.61 6.66
N ARG A 86 13.94 5.68 6.55
CA ARG A 86 13.18 4.99 5.50
C ARG A 86 12.80 5.92 4.35
N ASN A 87 12.96 5.44 3.12
CA ASN A 87 12.49 6.14 1.94
C ASN A 87 10.98 5.93 1.77
N LEU A 88 10.18 6.93 2.16
CA LEU A 88 8.72 6.87 2.08
C LEU A 88 8.20 6.76 0.65
N ALA A 89 8.85 7.41 -0.33
CA ALA A 89 8.42 7.35 -1.72
C ALA A 89 8.47 5.91 -2.25
N VAL A 90 9.57 5.21 -2.00
CA VAL A 90 9.74 3.80 -2.37
C VAL A 90 8.73 2.90 -1.65
N LEU A 91 8.46 3.16 -0.37
CA LEU A 91 7.46 2.38 0.38
C LEU A 91 6.04 2.55 -0.19
N ILE A 92 5.66 3.78 -0.55
CA ILE A 92 4.37 4.09 -1.16
C ILE A 92 4.24 3.43 -2.54
N GLU A 93 5.31 3.45 -3.34
CA GLU A 93 5.35 2.81 -4.66
C GLU A 93 5.14 1.29 -4.53
N VAL A 94 5.93 0.63 -3.69
CA VAL A 94 5.82 -0.82 -3.47
C VAL A 94 4.44 -1.19 -2.91
N ALA A 95 3.89 -0.39 -1.99
CA ALA A 95 2.55 -0.59 -1.47
C ALA A 95 1.49 -0.54 -2.59
N THR A 96 1.60 0.43 -3.48
CA THR A 96 0.69 0.62 -4.62
C THR A 96 0.78 -0.55 -5.61
N LEU A 97 2.00 -1.00 -5.95
CA LEU A 97 2.23 -2.16 -6.81
C LEU A 97 1.67 -3.46 -6.19
N ASN A 98 1.88 -3.66 -4.89
CA ASN A 98 1.32 -4.81 -4.17
C ASN A 98 -0.21 -4.76 -4.14
N GLN A 99 -0.81 -3.59 -3.96
CA GLN A 99 -2.27 -3.44 -4.02
C GLN A 99 -2.82 -3.74 -5.42
N ARG A 100 -2.10 -3.37 -6.48
CA ARG A 100 -2.45 -3.73 -7.85
C ARG A 100 -2.43 -5.26 -8.06
N LEU A 101 -1.45 -5.96 -7.51
CA LEU A 101 -1.43 -7.44 -7.53
C LEU A 101 -2.64 -8.04 -6.78
N LYS A 102 -2.98 -7.49 -5.61
CA LYS A 102 -4.18 -7.91 -4.86
C LYS A 102 -5.46 -7.70 -5.67
N ALA A 103 -5.57 -6.58 -6.39
CA ALA A 103 -6.70 -6.29 -7.28
C ALA A 103 -6.80 -7.30 -8.44
N GLN A 104 -5.67 -7.87 -8.87
CA GLN A 104 -5.59 -8.96 -9.85
C GLN A 104 -5.77 -10.36 -9.24
N GLY A 105 -6.07 -10.46 -7.94
CA GLY A 105 -6.29 -11.72 -7.23
C GLY A 105 -5.03 -12.40 -6.71
N TYR A 106 -3.86 -11.74 -6.77
CA TYR A 106 -2.61 -12.27 -6.24
C TYR A 106 -2.32 -11.72 -4.82
N PHE A 107 -2.29 -12.63 -3.84
CA PHE A 107 -2.05 -12.30 -2.43
C PHE A 107 -0.74 -12.95 -1.93
N ALA A 108 0.36 -12.20 -2.01
CA ALA A 108 1.70 -12.69 -1.68
C ALA A 108 1.82 -13.30 -0.27
N ALA A 109 1.30 -12.61 0.76
CA ALA A 109 1.32 -13.09 2.14
C ALA A 109 0.60 -14.43 2.33
N LYS A 110 -0.58 -14.58 1.70
CA LYS A 110 -1.36 -15.82 1.76
C LYS A 110 -0.60 -16.97 1.10
N ARG A 111 -0.03 -16.75 -0.09
CA ARG A 111 0.77 -17.74 -0.82
C ARG A 111 2.01 -18.17 -0.04
N PHE A 112 2.68 -17.21 0.60
CA PHE A 112 3.83 -17.49 1.44
C PHE A 112 3.43 -18.36 2.65
N ASN A 113 2.34 -18.00 3.33
CA ASN A 113 1.82 -18.77 4.48
C ASN A 113 1.44 -20.21 4.09
N GLU A 114 0.74 -20.40 2.98
CA GLU A 114 0.40 -21.73 2.43
C GLU A 114 1.67 -22.56 2.19
N THR A 115 2.68 -21.97 1.56
CA THR A 115 3.98 -22.61 1.28
C THR A 115 4.71 -23.02 2.57
N LEU A 116 4.67 -22.19 3.62
CA LEU A 116 5.28 -22.50 4.92
C LEU A 116 4.58 -23.68 5.60
N ILE A 117 3.25 -23.69 5.62
CA ILE A 117 2.46 -24.77 6.23
C ILE A 117 2.76 -26.11 5.55
N GLU A 118 2.86 -26.14 4.22
CA GLU A 118 3.23 -27.34 3.47
C GLU A 118 4.61 -27.88 3.83
N LYS A 119 5.60 -26.98 3.96
CA LYS A 119 6.97 -27.36 4.39
C LYS A 119 6.96 -27.95 5.80
N MET A 120 6.23 -27.35 6.74
CA MET A 120 6.13 -27.85 8.13
C MET A 120 5.48 -29.24 8.21
N LYS A 121 4.45 -29.50 7.39
CA LYS A 121 3.80 -30.83 7.29
C LYS A 121 4.74 -31.91 6.76
N LYS A 122 5.67 -31.58 5.86
CA LYS A 122 6.68 -32.53 5.36
C LYS A 122 7.72 -32.87 6.43
N ILE A 123 8.18 -31.86 7.18
CA ILE A 123 9.19 -32.02 8.24
C ILE A 123 8.65 -32.88 9.40
N SER A 124 7.40 -32.67 9.81
CA SER A 124 6.78 -33.45 10.90
C SER A 124 6.62 -34.94 10.55
N ARG A 125 6.23 -35.28 9.31
CA ARG A 125 6.14 -36.68 8.84
C ARG A 125 7.50 -37.40 8.83
N HIS A 126 8.59 -36.69 8.52
CA HIS A 126 9.94 -37.24 8.57
C HIS A 126 10.43 -37.53 9.99
N ARG A 127 9.99 -36.76 10.99
CA ARG A 127 10.39 -36.97 12.40
C ARG A 127 9.64 -38.09 13.10
N THR A 128 8.39 -38.36 12.72
CA THR A 128 7.58 -39.44 13.31
C THR A 128 7.90 -40.82 12.74
N GLY A 129 8.52 -40.90 11.55
CA GLY A 129 8.93 -42.17 10.93
C GLY A 129 10.28 -42.74 11.41
N GLY A 130 11.01 -42.03 12.27
CA GLY A 130 12.38 -42.41 12.71
C GLY A 130 12.50 -42.86 14.17
N LYS A 131 11.40 -42.94 14.93
CA LYS A 131 11.37 -43.49 16.31
C LYS A 131 10.57 -44.80 16.31
N GLY A 132 11.13 -45.83 15.68
CA GLY A 132 10.49 -47.13 15.52
C GLY A 132 11.46 -48.12 14.88
N SER A 133 12.64 -48.27 15.47
CA SER A 133 13.59 -49.37 15.25
C SER A 133 14.44 -49.51 16.51
#